data_AF-A0A9X8VGC0-F1
#
_entry.id   AF-A0A9X8VGC0-F1
#
_cell.length_a   1.000
_cell.length_b   1.000
_cell.length_c   1.000
_cell.angle_alpha   90.00
_cell.angle_beta   90.00
_cell.angle_gamma   90.00
#
_symmetry.space_group_name_H-M   'P 1'
#
loop_
_entity.id
_entity.type
_entity.pdbx_description
1 polymer ?
#
loop_
_entity_poly.entity_id
_entity_poly.type
_entity_poly.pdbx_seq_one_letter_code
_entity_poly.pdbx_strand_id
1 'polypeptide(L)' 'GCKALTICTVSDHILRHEATTAAERQTTFNEMIVIALESVLLGDKA' A
#
# COMPACT_ATOMS: atom_id res chain seq x y z
N GLY A 1 8.68 13.44 19.64
CA GLY A 1 8.18 12.21 19.00
C GLY A 1 7.15 12.58 17.95
N CYS A 2 7.09 11.86 16.85
CA CYS A 2 6.20 12.15 15.71
C CYS A 2 5.21 10.99 15.49
N LYS A 3 4.11 11.25 14.76
CA LYS A 3 3.18 10.22 14.29
C LYS A 3 3.68 9.65 12.96
N ALA A 4 3.56 8.34 12.76
CA ALA A 4 3.93 7.65 11.53
C ALA A 4 3.00 6.46 11.27
N LEU A 5 2.86 6.05 10.00
CA LEU A 5 2.05 4.92 9.56
C LEU A 5 2.79 4.16 8.44
N THR A 6 2.62 2.85 8.39
CA THR A 6 3.09 1.99 7.28
C THR A 6 1.90 1.30 6.64
N ILE A 7 1.83 1.35 5.31
CA ILE A 7 0.84 0.65 4.49
C ILE A 7 1.62 -0.24 3.52
N CYS A 8 1.22 -1.50 3.39
CA CYS A 8 1.90 -2.49 2.55
C CYS A 8 0.90 -3.20 1.64
N THR A 9 1.33 -3.49 0.41
CA THR A 9 0.66 -4.40 -0.52
C THR A 9 1.37 -5.75 -0.51
N VAL A 10 0.63 -6.84 -0.41
CA VAL A 10 1.20 -8.19 -0.47
C VAL A 10 1.67 -8.49 -1.89
N SER A 11 2.98 -8.67 -2.07
CA SER A 11 3.60 -8.96 -3.38
C SER A 11 3.91 -10.43 -3.60
N ASP A 12 4.00 -11.22 -2.55
CA ASP A 12 4.44 -12.60 -2.58
C ASP A 12 4.04 -13.33 -1.31
N HIS A 13 4.10 -14.66 -1.38
CA HIS A 13 3.81 -15.54 -0.27
C HIS A 13 4.97 -16.53 -0.06
N ILE A 14 5.72 -16.35 1.02
CA ILE A 14 6.98 -17.09 1.31
C ILE A 14 6.80 -18.62 1.26
N LEU A 15 5.78 -19.17 1.94
CA LEU A 15 5.59 -20.64 1.99
C LEU A 15 5.09 -21.26 0.69
N ARG A 16 4.34 -20.50 -0.12
CA ARG A 16 3.76 -20.98 -1.38
C ARG A 16 4.69 -20.69 -2.57
N HIS A 17 5.71 -19.87 -2.36
CA HIS A 17 6.64 -19.39 -3.39
C HIS A 17 5.94 -18.74 -4.59
N GLU A 18 4.73 -18.21 -4.38
CA GLU A 18 4.00 -17.41 -5.37
C GLU A 18 4.37 -15.93 -5.23
N ALA A 19 4.44 -15.23 -6.36
CA ALA A 19 4.68 -13.80 -6.43
C ALA A 19 3.77 -13.19 -7.49
N THR A 20 3.33 -11.95 -7.25
CA THR A 20 2.54 -11.19 -8.21
C THR A 20 3.35 -10.87 -9.46
N THR A 21 2.69 -10.86 -10.61
CA THR A 21 3.27 -10.36 -11.85
C THR A 21 3.56 -8.86 -11.75
N ALA A 22 4.40 -8.34 -12.65
CA ALA A 22 4.72 -6.91 -12.67
C ALA A 22 3.47 -6.03 -12.85
N ALA A 23 2.52 -6.45 -13.70
CA ALA A 23 1.29 -5.72 -13.96
C ALA A 23 0.37 -5.69 -12.72
N GLU A 24 0.15 -6.83 -12.08
CA GLU A 24 -0.67 -6.92 -10.86
C GLU A 24 -0.07 -6.10 -9.71
N ARG A 25 1.26 -6.17 -9.55
CA ARG A 25 1.98 -5.40 -8.54
C ARG A 25 1.89 -3.90 -8.79
N GLN A 26 2.01 -3.46 -10.04
CA GLN A 26 1.88 -2.05 -10.39
C GLN A 26 0.49 -1.51 -10.05
N THR A 27 -0.57 -2.22 -10.43
CA THR A 27 -1.95 -1.81 -10.18
C THR A 27 -2.23 -1.70 -8.67
N THR A 28 -1.91 -2.76 -7.92
CA THR A 28 -2.18 -2.81 -6.47
C THR A 28 -1.28 -1.86 -5.66
N PHE A 29 -0.07 -1.56 -6.14
CA PHE A 29 0.77 -0.53 -5.55
C PHE A 29 0.20 0.87 -5.78
N ASN A 30 -0.32 1.16 -6.98
CA ASN A 30 -0.95 2.45 -7.26
C ASN A 30 -2.16 2.68 -6.35
N GLU A 31 -3.00 1.67 -6.15
CA GLU A 31 -4.13 1.72 -5.21
C GLU A 31 -3.68 2.03 -3.77
N MET A 32 -2.61 1.38 -3.31
CA MET A 32 -2.02 1.65 -1.98
C MET A 32 -1.59 3.12 -1.83
N ILE A 33 -0.98 3.71 -2.86
CA ILE A 33 -0.57 5.11 -2.84
C ILE A 33 -1.78 6.04 -2.81
N VAL A 34 -2.83 5.76 -3.57
CA VAL A 34 -4.08 6.54 -3.52
C VAL A 34 -4.65 6.55 -2.11
N ILE A 35 -4.73 5.39 -1.46
CA ILE A 35 -5.19 5.27 -0.05
C ILE A 35 -4.32 6.10 0.89
N ALA A 36 -2.99 6.03 0.75
CA ALA A 36 -2.07 6.81 1.58
C ALA A 36 -2.31 8.33 1.42
N LEU A 37 -2.46 8.82 0.19
CA LEU A 37 -2.73 10.22 -0.08
C LEU A 37 -4.09 10.68 0.44
N GLU A 38 -5.14 9.90 0.22
CA GLU A 38 -6.49 10.18 0.72
C GLU A 38 -6.52 10.22 2.26
N SER A 39 -5.76 9.35 2.93
CA SER A 39 -5.68 9.34 4.40
C SER A 39 -5.16 10.65 4.98
N VAL A 40 -4.22 11.32 4.30
CA VAL A 40 -3.69 12.62 4.71
C VAL A 40 -4.77 13.70 4.54
N LEU A 41 -5.45 13.73 3.40
CA LEU A 41 -6.52 14.70 3.12
C LEU A 41 -7.70 14.56 4.09
N LEU A 42 -8.00 13.34 4.55
CA LEU A 42 -9.02 13.10 5.58
C LEU A 42 -8.53 13.56 6.96
N GLY A 43 -7.26 13.33 7.29
CA GLY A 43 -6.66 13.77 8.54
C GLY A 43 -6.59 15.29 8.68
N ASP A 44 -6.35 16.02 7.60
CA ASP A 44 -6.30 17.50 7.59
C ASP A 44 -7.66 18.16 7.87
N LYS A 45 -8.76 17.43 7.66
CA LYS A 45 -10.13 17.90 7.94
C LYS A 45 -10.59 17.63 9.37
N ALA A 46 -9.81 16.90 10.16
CA ALA A 46 -10.11 16.52 11.55
C ALA A 46 -9.50 17.51 12.55
#